data_AF-A0A1H8T126-F1
#
_entry.id   AF-A0A1H8T126-F1
#
_cell.length_a   1.000
_cell.length_b   1.000
_cell.length_c   1.000
_cell.angle_alpha   90.00
_cell.angle_beta   90.00
_cell.angle_gamma   90.00
#
_symmetry.space_group_name_H-M   'P 1'
#
loop_
_entity.id
_entity.type
_entity.pdbx_description
1 polymer ?
#
loop_
_entity_poly.entity_id
_entity_poly.type
_entity_poly.pdbx_seq_one_letter_code
_entity_poly.pdbx_strand_id
1 'polypeptide(L)'
;MTATQPRPLAVRVRAVVLLGLGVAAGAGAITVLSLIMRSVSAVGGSCADGGPYVSAQPCPDGTGAAMLQVLGLALLCFVGVLYGTSVLKAPNPLWLGWPALFLTLGWNFLEDGFDPPDGSGGVIGGFVFCGVLFVLMGAAPLLLGIGMLRTSGRDRKRQAGPPPAVVSHPHLERPGPIAPRPPEEPDLPGGDDPRASALSVAGRLERLAALHASGELTAEEYRLAKAATLREEAPR
;
A
#
# COMPACT_ATOMS: atom_id res chain seq x y z
N MET A 1 18.78 -10.78 19.71
CA MET A 1 18.32 -10.96 18.31
C MET A 1 17.87 -12.41 18.13
N THR A 2 16.57 -12.68 18.16
CA THR A 2 16.01 -14.04 18.02
C THR A 2 15.88 -14.39 16.53
N ALA A 3 16.63 -15.40 16.09
CA ALA A 3 16.54 -15.95 14.74
C ALA A 3 15.10 -16.41 14.48
N THR A 4 14.43 -15.80 13.49
CA THR A 4 13.06 -16.17 13.14
C THR A 4 13.11 -17.52 12.42
N GLN A 5 12.72 -18.61 13.09
CA GLN A 5 12.64 -19.91 12.44
C GLN A 5 11.71 -19.84 11.21
N PRO A 6 12.10 -20.44 10.07
CA PRO A 6 11.24 -20.50 8.90
C PRO A 6 9.96 -21.27 9.23
N ARG A 7 8.79 -20.62 9.01
CA ARG A 7 7.47 -21.25 9.18
C ARG A 7 7.37 -22.52 8.32
N PRO A 8 6.63 -23.55 8.77
CA PRO A 8 6.45 -24.79 8.02
C PRO A 8 5.87 -24.52 6.62
N LEU A 9 6.33 -25.28 5.62
CA LEU A 9 5.83 -25.19 4.24
C LEU A 9 4.30 -25.31 4.17
N ALA A 10 3.72 -26.21 4.96
CA ALA A 10 2.28 -26.41 5.06
C ALA A 10 1.51 -25.14 5.48
N VAL A 11 2.07 -24.34 6.40
CA VAL A 11 1.46 -23.08 6.85
C VAL A 11 1.50 -22.04 5.73
N ARG A 12 2.61 -21.98 4.97
CA ARG A 12 2.73 -21.08 3.82
C ARG A 12 1.77 -21.46 2.70
N VAL A 13 1.68 -22.75 2.34
CA VAL A 13 0.75 -23.24 1.32
C VAL A 13 -0.69 -22.93 1.71
N ARG A 14 -1.09 -23.21 2.96
CA ARG A 14 -2.42 -22.88 3.47
C ARG A 14 -2.72 -21.39 3.38
N ALA A 15 -1.76 -20.53 3.71
CA ALA A 15 -1.92 -19.08 3.61
C ALA A 15 -2.09 -18.60 2.16
N VAL A 16 -1.34 -19.17 1.21
CA VAL A 16 -1.51 -18.86 -0.22
C VAL A 16 -2.90 -19.27 -0.72
N VAL A 17 -3.36 -20.48 -0.35
CA VAL A 17 -4.68 -20.97 -0.74
C VAL A 17 -5.78 -20.09 -0.14
N LEU A 18 -5.70 -19.72 1.14
CA LEU A 18 -6.68 -18.85 1.79
C LEU A 18 -6.66 -17.43 1.21
N LEU A 19 -5.49 -16.90 0.85
CA LEU A 19 -5.37 -15.62 0.16
C LEU A 19 -6.07 -15.67 -1.21
N GLY A 20 -5.78 -16.70 -2.01
CA GLY A 20 -6.40 -16.88 -3.33
C GLY A 20 -7.90 -17.04 -3.24
N LEU A 21 -8.39 -17.85 -2.29
CA LEU A 21 -9.82 -18.02 -2.04
C LEU A 21 -10.48 -16.71 -1.59
N GLY A 22 -9.82 -15.93 -0.73
CA GLY A 22 -10.31 -14.62 -0.31
C GLY A 22 -10.44 -13.65 -1.48
N VAL A 23 -9.42 -13.55 -2.33
CA VAL A 23 -9.46 -12.68 -3.53
C VAL A 23 -10.57 -13.12 -4.49
N ALA A 24 -10.70 -14.43 -4.74
CA ALA A 24 -11.77 -14.98 -5.58
C ALA A 24 -13.16 -14.69 -5.00
N ALA A 25 -13.33 -14.83 -3.68
CA ALA A 25 -14.57 -14.48 -3.00
C ALA A 25 -14.90 -12.99 -3.13
N GLY A 26 -13.89 -12.11 -3.03
CA GLY A 26 -14.06 -10.67 -3.26
C GLY A 26 -14.54 -10.34 -4.66
N ALA A 27 -13.93 -10.94 -5.68
CA ALA A 27 -14.37 -10.80 -7.08
C ALA A 27 -15.79 -11.34 -7.29
N GLY A 28 -16.11 -12.49 -6.68
CA GLY A 28 -17.45 -13.05 -6.66
C GLY A 28 -18.48 -12.13 -6.02
N ALA A 29 -18.16 -11.51 -4.88
CA ALA A 29 -19.04 -10.57 -4.19
C ALA A 29 -19.38 -9.35 -5.07
N ILE A 30 -18.38 -8.77 -5.73
CA ILE A 30 -18.54 -7.65 -6.65
C ILE A 30 -19.41 -8.06 -7.86
N THR A 31 -19.19 -9.27 -8.38
CA THR A 31 -19.98 -9.81 -9.50
C THR A 31 -21.44 -9.98 -9.11
N VAL A 32 -21.73 -10.62 -7.98
CA VAL A 32 -23.09 -10.79 -7.48
C VAL A 32 -23.76 -9.44 -7.22
N LEU A 33 -23.04 -8.48 -6.61
CA LEU A 33 -23.56 -7.14 -6.40
C LEU A 33 -23.92 -6.44 -7.72
N SER A 34 -23.11 -6.62 -8.77
CA SER A 34 -23.38 -6.08 -10.10
C SER A 34 -24.63 -6.69 -10.72
N LEU A 35 -24.85 -7.99 -10.55
CA LEU A 35 -26.05 -8.67 -11.02
C LEU A 35 -27.29 -8.19 -10.26
N ILE A 36 -27.19 -7.99 -8.94
CA ILE A 36 -28.30 -7.43 -8.15
C ILE A 36 -28.62 -6.01 -8.65
N MET A 37 -27.61 -5.16 -8.85
CA MET A 37 -27.85 -3.80 -9.37
C MET A 37 -28.56 -3.82 -10.72
N ARG A 38 -28.11 -4.66 -11.67
CA ARG A 38 -28.77 -4.84 -12.98
C ARG A 38 -30.22 -5.32 -12.84
N SER A 39 -30.49 -6.20 -11.87
CA SER A 39 -31.86 -6.65 -11.61
C SER A 39 -32.76 -5.53 -11.08
N VAL A 40 -32.20 -4.59 -10.29
CA VAL A 40 -32.94 -3.45 -9.74
C VAL A 40 -33.14 -2.34 -10.78
N SER A 41 -32.15 -2.06 -11.63
CA SER A 41 -32.33 -1.11 -12.73
C SER A 41 -33.37 -1.59 -13.74
N ALA A 42 -33.46 -2.90 -13.98
CA ALA A 42 -34.49 -3.48 -14.84
C ALA A 42 -35.94 -3.23 -14.37
N VAL A 43 -36.17 -3.05 -13.06
CA VAL A 43 -37.49 -2.69 -12.49
C VAL A 43 -37.68 -1.19 -12.24
N GLY A 44 -36.77 -0.35 -12.75
CA GLY A 44 -36.89 1.12 -12.65
C GLY A 44 -36.02 1.76 -11.57
N GLY A 45 -35.03 1.04 -11.03
CA GLY A 45 -33.96 1.62 -10.20
C GLY A 45 -34.22 1.64 -8.70
N SER A 46 -35.43 1.32 -8.23
CA SER A 46 -35.70 1.09 -6.81
C SER A 46 -36.77 0.02 -6.61
N CYS A 47 -36.51 -0.94 -5.74
CA CYS A 47 -37.48 -1.92 -5.29
C CYS A 47 -37.40 -2.05 -3.76
N ALA A 48 -38.51 -2.38 -3.11
CA ALA A 48 -38.55 -2.65 -1.69
C ALA A 48 -39.67 -3.63 -1.39
N ASP A 49 -39.48 -4.52 -0.42
CA ASP A 49 -40.52 -5.43 0.06
C ASP A 49 -40.58 -5.45 1.58
N GLY A 50 -41.77 -5.67 2.14
CA GLY A 50 -41.95 -5.92 3.58
C GLY A 50 -41.94 -4.69 4.49
N GLY A 51 -42.13 -3.48 3.96
CA GLY A 51 -42.26 -2.24 4.74
C GLY A 51 -43.71 -1.88 5.11
N PRO A 52 -43.93 -0.96 6.08
CA PRO A 52 -45.26 -0.43 6.41
C PRO A 52 -45.82 0.53 5.34
N TYR A 53 -44.99 0.92 4.38
CA TYR A 53 -45.37 1.75 3.23
C TYR A 53 -45.58 0.88 2.00
N VAL A 54 -46.56 1.24 1.17
CA VAL A 54 -46.84 0.57 -0.10
C VAL A 54 -45.66 0.79 -1.05
N SER A 55 -44.87 -0.26 -1.29
CA SER A 55 -43.79 -0.24 -2.27
C SER A 55 -44.36 -0.04 -3.67
N ALA A 56 -43.81 0.91 -4.43
CA ALA A 56 -44.22 1.17 -5.81
C ALA A 56 -43.92 -0.02 -6.75
N GLN A 57 -42.87 -0.80 -6.45
CA GLN A 57 -42.48 -2.02 -7.16
C GLN A 57 -41.89 -3.05 -6.17
N PRO A 58 -42.37 -4.31 -6.19
CA PRO A 58 -41.77 -5.40 -5.43
C PRO A 58 -40.37 -5.75 -5.99
N CYS A 59 -39.47 -6.22 -5.14
CA CYS A 59 -38.15 -6.67 -5.58
C CYS A 59 -38.24 -8.03 -6.28
N PRO A 60 -37.33 -8.30 -7.24
CA PRO A 60 -37.19 -9.63 -7.80
C PRO A 60 -36.93 -10.68 -6.70
N ASP A 61 -37.53 -11.86 -6.86
CA ASP A 61 -37.35 -12.97 -5.94
C ASP A 61 -35.87 -13.31 -5.74
N GLY A 62 -35.48 -13.56 -4.48
CA GLY A 62 -34.10 -13.94 -4.13
C GLY A 62 -33.12 -12.78 -3.93
N THR A 63 -33.53 -11.51 -4.13
CA THR A 63 -32.66 -10.33 -3.89
C THR A 63 -32.10 -10.31 -2.46
N GLY A 64 -32.92 -10.64 -1.46
CA GLY A 64 -32.48 -10.70 -0.06
C GLY A 64 -31.42 -11.79 0.19
N ALA A 65 -31.59 -12.98 -0.39
CA ALA A 65 -30.61 -14.06 -0.29
C ALA A 65 -29.31 -13.70 -1.01
N ALA A 66 -29.41 -13.06 -2.18
CA ALA A 66 -28.26 -12.59 -2.93
C ALA A 66 -27.46 -11.52 -2.15
N MET A 67 -28.13 -10.63 -1.41
CA MET A 67 -27.46 -9.67 -0.52
C MET A 67 -26.73 -10.36 0.64
N LEU A 68 -27.35 -11.34 1.29
CA LEU A 68 -26.67 -12.15 2.31
C LEU A 68 -25.45 -12.89 1.73
N GLN A 69 -25.54 -13.35 0.49
CA GLN A 69 -24.42 -13.98 -0.22
C GLN A 69 -23.29 -12.99 -0.50
N VAL A 70 -23.58 -11.75 -0.90
CA VAL A 70 -22.56 -10.69 -1.03
C VAL A 70 -21.85 -10.47 0.30
N LEU A 71 -22.58 -10.36 1.42
CA LEU A 71 -21.99 -10.21 2.75
C LEU A 71 -21.10 -11.41 3.13
N GLY A 72 -21.55 -12.64 2.87
CA GLY A 72 -20.78 -13.85 3.13
C GLY A 72 -19.48 -13.91 2.33
N LEU A 73 -19.54 -13.59 1.04
CA LEU A 73 -18.37 -13.53 0.16
C LEU A 73 -17.42 -12.39 0.54
N ALA A 74 -17.94 -11.23 0.92
CA ALA A 74 -17.14 -10.11 1.41
C ALA A 74 -16.41 -10.47 2.71
N LEU A 75 -17.09 -11.14 3.66
CA LEU A 75 -16.47 -11.61 4.89
C LEU A 75 -15.36 -12.64 4.61
N LEU A 76 -15.62 -13.61 3.72
CA LEU A 76 -14.62 -14.58 3.29
C LEU A 76 -13.41 -13.91 2.62
N CYS A 77 -13.64 -12.88 1.82
CA CYS A 77 -12.58 -12.05 1.24
C CYS A 77 -11.73 -11.37 2.33
N PHE A 78 -12.35 -10.64 3.24
CA PHE A 78 -11.65 -9.95 4.33
C PHE A 78 -10.82 -10.91 5.17
N VAL A 79 -11.42 -12.01 5.64
CA VAL A 79 -10.73 -12.99 6.50
C VAL A 79 -9.60 -13.68 5.73
N GLY A 80 -9.86 -14.15 4.51
CA GLY A 80 -8.86 -14.84 3.68
C GLY A 80 -7.66 -13.97 3.34
N VAL A 81 -7.90 -12.70 2.97
CA VAL A 81 -6.84 -11.74 2.63
C VAL A 81 -6.05 -11.29 3.85
N LEU A 82 -6.71 -10.93 4.96
CA LEU A 82 -6.02 -10.50 6.18
C LEU A 82 -5.17 -11.63 6.78
N TYR A 83 -5.71 -12.86 6.79
CA TYR A 83 -4.95 -14.03 7.24
C TYR A 83 -3.79 -14.34 6.27
N GLY A 84 -4.05 -14.41 4.98
CA GLY A 84 -3.03 -14.73 3.98
C GLY A 84 -1.87 -13.73 3.96
N THR A 85 -2.18 -12.43 3.99
CA THR A 85 -1.17 -11.36 3.97
C THR A 85 -0.37 -11.30 5.26
N SER A 86 -0.99 -11.48 6.44
CA SER A 86 -0.28 -11.51 7.73
C SER A 86 0.65 -12.73 7.85
N VAL A 87 0.27 -13.88 7.27
CA VAL A 87 1.10 -15.07 7.29
C VAL A 87 2.27 -14.98 6.30
N LEU A 88 2.03 -14.41 5.12
CA LEU A 88 3.01 -14.30 4.03
C LEU A 88 3.86 -13.03 4.11
N LYS A 89 3.52 -12.06 4.96
CA LYS A 89 4.10 -10.70 4.98
C LYS A 89 4.07 -10.04 3.58
N ALA A 90 2.99 -10.29 2.84
CA ALA A 90 2.78 -9.78 1.49
C ALA A 90 2.02 -8.44 1.51
N PRO A 91 2.12 -7.62 0.45
CA PRO A 91 1.30 -6.43 0.28
C PRO A 91 -0.19 -6.78 0.35
N ASN A 92 -0.99 -5.91 0.97
CA ASN A 92 -2.40 -6.17 1.16
C ASN A 92 -3.22 -5.81 -0.09
N PRO A 93 -3.80 -6.79 -0.82
CA PRO A 93 -4.61 -6.51 -2.01
C PRO A 93 -5.96 -5.87 -1.68
N LEU A 94 -6.39 -5.83 -0.41
CA LEU A 94 -7.66 -5.22 -0.02
C LEU A 94 -7.75 -3.73 -0.38
N TRP A 95 -6.61 -3.05 -0.50
CA TRP A 95 -6.54 -1.67 -0.97
C TRP A 95 -7.06 -1.51 -2.40
N LEU A 96 -6.94 -2.55 -3.24
CA LEU A 96 -7.51 -2.59 -4.59
C LEU A 96 -9.00 -2.95 -4.59
N GLY A 97 -9.55 -3.43 -3.47
CA GLY A 97 -10.97 -3.76 -3.36
C GLY A 97 -11.86 -2.53 -3.54
N TRP A 98 -11.46 -1.38 -2.98
CA TRP A 98 -12.18 -0.11 -3.16
C TRP A 98 -12.27 0.31 -4.64
N PRO A 99 -11.16 0.55 -5.37
CA PRO A 99 -11.25 0.95 -6.76
C PRO A 99 -11.96 -0.10 -7.62
N ALA A 100 -11.77 -1.40 -7.35
CA ALA A 100 -12.48 -2.46 -8.07
C ALA A 100 -14.01 -2.36 -7.87
N LEU A 101 -14.47 -2.18 -6.64
CA LEU A 101 -15.90 -2.03 -6.32
C LEU A 101 -16.50 -0.80 -7.03
N PHE A 102 -15.88 0.36 -6.84
CA PHE A 102 -16.40 1.63 -7.34
C PHE A 102 -16.37 1.74 -8.86
N LEU A 103 -15.31 1.25 -9.51
CA LEU A 103 -15.24 1.24 -10.97
C LEU A 103 -16.26 0.26 -11.57
N THR A 104 -16.48 -0.89 -10.94
CA THR A 104 -17.49 -1.86 -11.42
C THR A 104 -18.90 -1.31 -11.27
N LEU A 105 -19.23 -0.71 -10.12
CA LEU A 105 -20.52 -0.07 -9.90
C LEU A 105 -20.72 1.13 -10.84
N GLY A 106 -19.72 1.99 -10.97
CA GLY A 106 -19.75 3.14 -11.87
C GLY A 106 -19.98 2.72 -13.33
N TRP A 107 -19.36 1.62 -13.77
CA TRP A 107 -19.58 1.06 -15.10
C TRP A 107 -21.03 0.60 -15.31
N ASN A 108 -21.62 -0.16 -14.38
CA ASN A 108 -23.02 -0.59 -14.49
C ASN A 108 -23.97 0.61 -14.59
N PHE A 109 -23.76 1.66 -13.79
CA PHE A 109 -24.58 2.87 -13.85
C PHE A 109 -24.43 3.64 -15.15
N LEU A 110 -23.23 3.66 -15.75
CA LEU A 110 -23.04 4.27 -17.07
C LEU A 110 -23.75 3.45 -18.15
N GLU A 111 -23.65 2.13 -18.12
CA GLU A 111 -24.36 1.21 -19.03
C GLU A 111 -25.88 1.44 -18.95
N ASP A 112 -26.45 1.37 -17.75
CA ASP A 112 -27.89 1.59 -17.50
C ASP A 112 -28.34 3.04 -17.80
N GLY A 113 -27.42 4.01 -17.74
CA GLY A 113 -27.71 5.41 -18.04
C GLY A 113 -27.77 5.73 -19.53
N PHE A 114 -26.97 5.04 -20.35
CA PHE A 114 -26.93 5.23 -21.81
C PHE A 114 -27.85 4.27 -22.57
N ASP A 115 -28.02 3.06 -22.06
CA ASP A 115 -28.89 2.02 -22.64
C ASP A 115 -29.81 1.47 -21.54
N PRO A 116 -30.86 2.23 -21.19
CA PRO A 116 -31.71 1.86 -20.08
C PRO A 116 -32.49 0.57 -20.39
N PRO A 117 -32.60 -0.37 -19.43
CA PRO A 117 -33.21 -1.67 -19.65
C PRO A 117 -34.73 -1.62 -19.88
N ASP A 118 -35.38 -0.48 -19.62
CA ASP A 118 -36.80 -0.26 -19.86
C ASP A 118 -37.13 0.05 -21.33
N GLY A 119 -36.11 0.12 -22.20
CA GLY A 119 -36.27 0.38 -23.63
C GLY A 119 -36.77 1.80 -23.93
N SER A 120 -36.77 2.70 -22.93
CA SER A 120 -37.06 4.11 -23.13
C SER A 120 -35.85 4.74 -23.82
N GLY A 121 -35.78 4.67 -25.15
CA GLY A 121 -34.64 5.17 -25.93
C GLY A 121 -34.28 6.62 -25.56
N GLY A 122 -33.32 6.79 -24.66
CA GLY A 122 -33.02 8.05 -24.01
C GLY A 122 -31.99 7.89 -22.89
N VAL A 123 -31.27 8.98 -22.59
CA VAL A 123 -30.23 8.98 -21.56
C VAL A 123 -30.85 9.33 -20.21
N ILE A 124 -30.71 8.44 -19.22
CA ILE A 124 -31.16 8.68 -17.85
C ILE A 124 -30.04 9.40 -17.09
N GLY A 125 -30.14 10.73 -17.00
CA GLY A 125 -29.11 11.58 -16.40
C GLY A 125 -28.74 11.22 -14.96
N GLY A 126 -29.68 10.69 -14.17
CA GLY A 126 -29.41 10.24 -12.79
C GLY A 126 -28.40 9.10 -12.72
N PHE A 127 -28.57 8.07 -13.56
CA PHE A 127 -27.63 6.96 -13.63
C PHE A 127 -26.27 7.39 -14.18
N VAL A 128 -26.25 8.24 -15.23
CA VAL A 128 -25.00 8.78 -15.77
C VAL A 128 -24.24 9.58 -14.71
N PHE A 129 -24.91 10.45 -13.96
CA PHE A 129 -24.29 11.24 -12.89
C PHE A 129 -23.69 10.34 -11.80
N CYS A 130 -24.46 9.37 -11.30
CA CYS A 130 -23.97 8.40 -10.31
C CYS A 130 -22.78 7.58 -10.85
N GLY A 131 -22.86 7.16 -12.11
CA GLY A 131 -21.80 6.42 -12.80
C GLY A 131 -20.48 7.20 -12.85
N VAL A 132 -20.52 8.46 -13.30
CA VAL A 132 -19.35 9.34 -13.33
C VAL A 132 -18.79 9.56 -11.93
N LEU A 133 -19.64 9.83 -10.93
CA LEU A 133 -19.21 10.03 -9.55
C LEU A 133 -18.47 8.80 -9.00
N PHE A 134 -19.03 7.60 -9.18
CA PHE A 134 -18.40 6.37 -8.74
C PHE A 134 -17.10 6.07 -9.47
N VAL A 135 -17.03 6.34 -10.78
CA VAL A 135 -15.79 6.21 -11.55
C VAL A 135 -14.71 7.16 -10.99
N LEU A 136 -15.05 8.40 -10.67
CA LEU A 136 -14.10 9.34 -10.06
C LEU A 136 -13.62 8.86 -8.68
N MET A 137 -14.54 8.40 -7.83
CA MET A 137 -14.19 7.87 -6.50
C MET A 137 -13.33 6.60 -6.55
N GLY A 138 -13.50 5.76 -7.57
CA GLY A 138 -12.67 4.58 -7.79
C GLY A 138 -11.32 4.90 -8.45
N ALA A 139 -11.32 5.75 -9.48
CA ALA A 139 -10.14 6.07 -10.27
C ALA A 139 -9.15 6.99 -9.53
N ALA A 140 -9.63 7.96 -8.76
CA ALA A 140 -8.78 8.91 -8.05
C ALA A 140 -7.71 8.27 -7.15
N PRO A 141 -8.04 7.38 -6.19
CA PRO A 141 -7.04 6.74 -5.34
C PRO A 141 -6.09 5.84 -6.15
N LEU A 142 -6.59 5.19 -7.20
CA LEU A 142 -5.79 4.33 -8.08
C LEU A 142 -4.73 5.15 -8.83
N LEU A 143 -5.13 6.28 -9.43
CA LEU A 143 -4.24 7.16 -10.19
C LEU A 143 -3.19 7.82 -9.28
N LEU A 144 -3.58 8.27 -8.09
CA LEU A 144 -2.67 8.83 -7.09
C LEU A 144 -1.63 7.80 -6.63
N GLY A 145 -2.07 6.57 -6.32
CA GLY A 145 -1.19 5.48 -5.93
C GLY A 145 -0.18 5.12 -7.03
N ILE A 146 -0.64 4.97 -8.27
CA ILE A 146 0.23 4.71 -9.42
C ILE A 146 1.22 5.86 -9.64
N GLY A 147 0.78 7.11 -9.48
CA GLY A 147 1.63 8.29 -9.58
C GLY A 147 2.78 8.27 -8.57
N MET A 148 2.49 7.97 -7.31
CA MET A 148 3.47 7.93 -6.21
C MET A 148 4.48 6.78 -6.34
N LEU A 149 4.05 5.63 -6.86
CA LEU A 149 4.97 4.52 -7.17
C LEU A 149 5.92 4.88 -8.33
N ARG A 150 5.42 5.59 -9.35
CA ARG A 150 6.21 6.00 -10.52
C ARG A 150 7.25 7.06 -10.18
N THR A 151 6.94 8.01 -9.29
CA THR A 151 7.91 9.00 -8.81
C THR A 151 9.01 8.35 -7.99
N SER A 152 8.66 7.50 -7.03
CA SER A 152 9.65 6.76 -6.22
C SER A 152 10.60 5.90 -7.06
N GLY A 153 10.08 5.25 -8.12
CA GLY A 153 10.91 4.47 -9.05
C GLY A 153 11.85 5.34 -9.90
N ARG A 154 11.42 6.55 -10.27
CA ARG A 154 12.27 7.53 -10.98
C ARG A 154 13.37 8.07 -10.07
N ASP A 155 13.06 8.38 -8.82
CA ASP A 155 14.03 8.89 -7.86
C ASP A 155 15.05 7.81 -7.49
N ARG A 156 14.61 6.55 -7.30
CA ARG A 156 15.52 5.42 -7.09
C ARG A 156 16.42 5.16 -8.29
N LYS A 157 15.93 5.31 -9.53
CA LYS A 157 16.77 5.24 -10.74
C LYS A 157 17.73 6.41 -10.85
N ARG A 158 17.38 7.60 -10.37
CA ARG A 158 18.29 8.76 -10.33
C ARG A 158 19.36 8.64 -9.24
N GLN A 159 19.04 8.01 -8.12
CA GLN A 159 19.96 7.77 -7.00
C GLN A 159 20.83 6.53 -7.18
N ALA A 160 20.41 5.57 -7.99
CA ALA A 160 21.30 4.55 -8.54
C ALA A 160 22.25 5.25 -9.53
N GLY A 161 23.26 5.93 -8.99
CA GLY A 161 24.34 6.54 -9.76
C GLY A 161 25.02 5.51 -10.67
N PRO A 162 25.95 5.96 -11.54
CA PRO A 162 26.70 5.06 -12.40
C PRO A 162 27.27 3.90 -11.56
N PRO A 163 27.24 2.65 -12.07
CA PRO A 163 27.74 1.50 -11.33
C PRO A 163 29.14 1.84 -10.82
N PRO A 164 29.48 1.49 -9.57
CA PRO A 164 30.81 1.78 -9.05
C PRO A 164 31.80 1.22 -10.05
N ALA A 165 32.60 2.10 -10.64
CA ALA A 165 33.68 1.69 -11.51
C ALA A 165 34.57 0.82 -10.63
N VAL A 166 34.47 -0.49 -10.82
CA VAL A 166 35.39 -1.45 -10.20
C VAL A 166 36.72 -1.12 -10.84
N VAL A 167 37.49 -0.25 -10.19
CA VAL A 167 38.90 -0.06 -10.51
C VAL A 167 39.55 -1.36 -10.09
N SER A 168 39.60 -2.31 -11.02
CA SER A 168 40.45 -3.48 -10.89
C SER A 168 41.87 -2.94 -10.71
N HIS A 169 42.41 -2.99 -9.49
CA HIS A 169 43.82 -2.75 -9.24
C HIS A 169 44.56 -4.05 -9.57
N PRO A 170 45.17 -4.20 -10.75
CA PRO A 170 45.74 -5.48 -11.20
C PRO A 170 47.11 -5.78 -10.56
N HIS A 171 47.52 -5.04 -9.53
CA HIS A 171 48.87 -5.10 -8.97
C HIS A 171 48.99 -5.78 -7.60
N LEU A 172 47.90 -6.27 -7.00
CA LEU A 172 47.96 -6.93 -5.68
C LEU A 172 48.02 -8.47 -5.76
N GLU A 173 48.10 -9.05 -6.95
CA GLU A 173 48.07 -10.51 -7.15
C GLU A 173 49.46 -11.12 -7.43
N ARG A 174 50.48 -10.63 -6.71
CA ARG A 174 51.77 -11.34 -6.60
C ARG A 174 52.15 -11.53 -5.14
N PRO A 175 52.29 -12.77 -4.64
CA PRO A 175 53.01 -13.04 -3.41
C PRO A 175 54.51 -12.80 -3.67
N GLY A 176 54.96 -11.57 -3.43
CA GLY A 176 56.38 -11.22 -3.43
C GLY A 176 57.02 -11.50 -2.06
N PRO A 177 58.35 -11.74 -2.00
CA PRO A 177 59.05 -11.99 -0.73
C PRO A 177 58.98 -10.75 0.18
N ILE A 178 58.79 -10.98 1.48
CA ILE A 178 58.71 -9.97 2.52
C ILE A 178 59.97 -9.10 2.49
N ALA A 179 59.83 -7.84 2.07
CA ALA A 179 60.88 -6.82 2.15
C ALA A 179 60.79 -6.06 3.50
N PRO A 180 61.90 -5.49 4.01
CA PRO A 180 61.91 -4.78 5.29
C PRO A 180 61.11 -3.47 5.21
N ARG A 181 60.39 -3.12 6.28
CA ARG A 181 59.62 -1.88 6.42
C ARG A 181 60.50 -0.63 6.14
N PRO A 182 60.11 0.27 5.23
CA PRO A 182 60.64 1.63 5.19
C PRO A 182 59.97 2.51 6.26
N PRO A 183 60.60 3.64 6.63
CA PRO A 183 60.12 4.54 7.68
C PRO A 183 58.88 5.34 7.22
N GLU A 184 58.02 5.65 8.19
CA GLU A 184 56.81 6.48 8.10
C GLU A 184 56.93 7.66 7.11
N GLU A 185 56.08 7.65 6.08
CA GLU A 185 55.85 8.77 5.16
C GLU A 185 54.47 9.39 5.49
N PRO A 186 54.29 10.72 5.40
CA PRO A 186 53.28 11.47 6.15
C PRO A 186 51.84 11.28 5.67
N ASP A 187 50.92 11.26 6.63
CA ASP A 187 49.48 11.18 6.46
C ASP A 187 48.93 12.27 5.50
N LEU A 188 48.27 11.82 4.44
CA LEU A 188 47.40 12.63 3.60
C LEU A 188 46.09 12.97 4.36
N PRO A 189 45.60 14.22 4.30
CA PRO A 189 44.48 14.69 5.10
C PRO A 189 43.15 14.28 4.46
N GLY A 190 42.66 13.11 4.84
CA GLY A 190 41.33 12.60 4.43
C GLY A 190 40.75 11.58 5.40
N GLY A 191 41.29 11.49 6.61
CA GLY A 191 40.76 10.64 7.66
C GLY A 191 39.60 11.32 8.36
N ASP A 192 38.51 10.58 8.52
CA ASP A 192 37.38 10.89 9.40
C ASP A 192 37.90 11.29 10.78
N ASP A 193 38.09 12.59 11.00
CA ASP A 193 38.53 13.09 12.29
C ASP A 193 37.36 12.82 13.26
N PRO A 194 37.48 11.90 14.23
CA PRO A 194 36.37 11.54 15.11
C PRO A 194 35.86 12.75 15.92
N ARG A 195 36.71 13.78 16.05
CA ARG A 195 36.34 15.09 16.60
C ARG A 195 35.42 15.90 15.69
N ALA A 196 35.63 15.86 14.37
CA ALA A 196 34.75 16.52 13.40
C ALA A 196 33.37 15.83 13.34
N SER A 197 33.35 14.50 13.37
CA SER A 197 32.10 13.73 13.42
C SER A 197 31.31 13.96 14.70
N ALA A 198 31.99 14.07 15.86
CA ALA A 198 31.36 14.41 17.14
C ALA A 198 30.78 15.84 17.19
N LEU A 199 31.34 16.76 16.41
CA LEU A 199 30.85 18.14 16.28
C LEU A 199 29.72 18.28 15.26
N SER A 200 29.55 17.30 14.35
CA SER A 200 28.46 17.27 13.38
C SER A 200 27.08 17.15 14.05
N VAL A 201 26.05 17.63 13.37
CA VAL A 201 24.64 17.51 13.81
C VAL A 201 24.28 16.06 14.11
N ALA A 202 24.72 15.13 13.25
CA ALA A 202 24.48 13.71 13.41
C ALA A 202 25.15 13.18 14.70
N GLY A 203 26.41 13.53 14.94
CA GLY A 203 27.13 13.14 16.17
C GLY A 203 26.51 13.72 17.44
N ARG A 204 26.03 14.97 17.40
CA ARG A 204 25.31 15.60 18.53
C ARG A 204 23.99 14.88 18.84
N LEU A 205 23.24 14.48 17.82
CA LEU A 205 21.99 13.73 17.98
C LEU A 205 22.23 12.30 18.49
N GLU A 206 23.28 11.63 18.02
CA GLU A 206 23.65 10.29 18.46
C GLU A 206 24.07 10.28 19.94
N ARG A 207 24.82 11.31 20.38
CA ARG A 207 25.15 11.51 21.80
C ARG A 207 23.92 11.74 22.67
N LEU A 208 22.96 12.56 22.22
CA LEU A 208 21.68 12.78 22.95
C LEU A 208 20.86 11.49 23.07
N ALA A 209 20.83 10.67 22.02
CA ALA A 209 20.16 9.38 22.04
C ALA A 209 20.81 8.40 23.03
N ALA A 210 22.14 8.40 23.12
CA ALA A 210 22.88 7.60 24.09
C ALA A 210 22.56 8.00 25.55
N LEU A 211 22.47 9.30 25.85
CA LEU A 211 22.13 9.81 27.18
C LEU A 211 20.68 9.50 27.60
N HIS A 212 19.74 9.53 26.65
CA HIS A 212 18.37 9.10 26.92
C HIS A 212 18.28 7.58 27.16
N ALA A 213 19.07 6.79 26.42
CA ALA A 213 19.13 5.34 26.58
C ALA A 213 19.78 4.90 27.91
N SER A 214 20.73 5.67 28.45
CA SER A 214 21.31 5.43 29.78
C SER A 214 20.43 5.90 30.94
N GLY A 215 19.34 6.62 30.65
CA GLY A 215 18.44 7.19 31.67
C GLY A 215 18.98 8.46 32.35
N GLU A 216 20.09 9.02 31.84
CA GLU A 216 20.65 10.29 32.32
C GLU A 216 19.83 11.51 31.86
N LEU A 217 19.01 11.34 30.81
CA LEU A 217 18.08 12.35 30.32
C LEU A 217 16.64 11.85 30.40
N THR A 218 15.75 12.67 30.95
CA THR A 218 14.31 12.41 30.87
C THR A 218 13.81 12.58 29.44
N ALA A 219 12.66 11.96 29.12
CA ALA A 219 12.06 12.08 27.79
C ALA A 219 11.75 13.54 27.40
N GLU A 220 11.42 14.38 28.39
CA GLU A 220 11.13 15.80 28.15
C GLU A 220 12.39 16.60 27.82
N GLU A 221 13.47 16.39 28.58
CA GLU A 221 14.77 17.01 28.33
C GLU A 221 15.34 16.59 26.96
N TYR A 222 15.13 15.32 26.57
CA TYR A 222 15.55 14.84 25.26
C TYR A 222 14.80 15.53 24.11
N ARG A 223 13.48 15.74 24.23
CA ARG A 223 12.71 16.47 23.20
C ARG A 223 13.18 17.91 23.06
N LEU A 224 13.41 18.60 24.18
CA LEU A 224 13.87 20.00 24.18
C LEU A 224 15.28 20.12 23.59
N ALA A 225 16.21 19.26 23.98
CA ALA A 225 17.58 19.26 23.47
C ALA A 225 17.63 18.95 21.96
N LYS A 226 16.85 17.96 21.49
CA LYS A 226 16.75 17.63 20.07
C LYS A 226 16.19 18.79 19.24
N ALA A 227 15.17 19.48 19.74
CA ALA A 227 14.58 20.62 19.06
C ALA A 227 15.56 21.80 18.97
N ALA A 228 16.37 22.04 20.01
CA ALA A 228 17.40 23.08 20.00
C ALA A 228 18.49 22.79 18.95
N THR A 229 19.02 21.56 18.91
CA THR A 229 20.07 21.17 17.94
C THR A 229 19.61 21.28 16.49
N LEU A 230 18.34 20.98 16.20
CA LEU A 230 17.79 21.12 14.84
C LEU A 230 17.54 22.58 14.44
N ARG A 231 17.32 23.47 15.42
CA ARG A 231 17.07 24.89 15.18
C ARG A 231 18.35 25.66 14.84
N GLU A 232 19.47 25.27 15.42
CA GLU A 232 20.79 25.87 15.15
C GLU A 232 21.26 25.64 13.70
N GLU A 233 20.76 24.59 13.06
CA GLU A 233 21.16 24.16 11.71
C GLU A 233 20.13 24.54 10.62
N ALA A 234 19.00 25.12 11.02
CA ALA A 234 18.04 25.66 10.07
C ALA A 234 18.65 26.92 9.42
N PRO A 235 18.84 26.95 8.09
CA PRO A 235 19.36 28.13 7.40
C PRO A 235 18.44 29.33 7.64
N ARG A 236 19.03 30.47 8.00
CA ARG A 236 18.30 31.76 8.06
C ARG A 236 17.94 32.24 6.67
#